data_AF-A0A9P5PG65-F1
#
_entry.id   AF-A0A9P5PG65-F1
#
_cell.length_a   1.000
_cell.length_b   1.000
_cell.length_c   1.000
_cell.angle_alpha   90.00
_cell.angle_beta   90.00
_cell.angle_gamma   90.00
#
_symmetry.space_group_name_H-M   'P 1'
#
loop_
_entity.id
_entity.type
_entity.pdbx_description
1 polymer ?
#
loop_
_entity_poly.entity_id
_entity_poly.type
_entity_poly.pdbx_seq_one_letter_code
_entity_poly.pdbx_strand_id
1 'polypeptide(L)'
;MTLTRPGPRPDPADSWIKPEEIAGCPTEKELPEEFRYNIRRRKLDPEYTKPRKLFYGLGVDIQDFLDYHKRHQLPLPPPVERRAQVWDYIMDAVMDDLSAGCNFELRLILPLSPHYDYMISLYDSWYISVQELEDDEEEDVFRIIKERFGSPIATQKPRWLFPYARDQD
;
A
#
# COMPACT_ATOMS: atom_id res chain seq x y z
N MET A 1 -10.69 26.97 1.10
CA MET A 1 -10.76 26.11 -0.09
C MET A 1 -11.50 24.84 0.30
N THR A 2 -12.67 24.58 -0.28
CA THR A 2 -13.38 23.30 -0.15
C THR A 2 -12.76 22.32 -1.13
N LEU A 3 -11.95 21.39 -0.62
CA LEU A 3 -11.39 20.30 -1.40
C LEU A 3 -12.55 19.37 -1.80
N THR A 4 -12.89 19.32 -3.09
CA THR A 4 -13.87 18.35 -3.62
C THR A 4 -13.28 16.95 -3.57
N ARG A 5 -14.12 15.95 -3.26
CA ARG A 5 -13.77 14.53 -3.08
C ARG A 5 -12.81 13.99 -4.18
N PRO A 6 -11.94 13.02 -3.82
CA PRO A 6 -11.13 12.28 -4.79
C PRO A 6 -12.00 11.62 -5.85
N GLY A 7 -11.37 11.20 -6.95
CA GLY A 7 -12.01 10.33 -7.93
C GLY A 7 -12.57 9.05 -7.28
N PRO A 8 -13.59 8.42 -7.89
CA PRO A 8 -14.20 7.23 -7.31
C PRO A 8 -13.16 6.10 -7.17
N ARG A 9 -13.28 5.32 -6.08
CA ARG A 9 -12.52 4.07 -5.90
C ARG A 9 -12.67 3.21 -7.15
N PRO A 10 -11.61 2.56 -7.63
CA PRO A 10 -11.75 1.60 -8.71
C PRO A 10 -12.74 0.51 -8.32
N ASP A 11 -13.70 0.21 -9.18
CA ASP A 11 -14.67 -0.86 -8.92
C ASP A 11 -13.93 -2.21 -9.03
N PRO A 12 -13.92 -3.04 -7.97
CA PRO A 12 -13.36 -4.39 -8.05
C PRO A 12 -13.98 -5.24 -9.17
N ALA A 13 -15.20 -4.93 -9.62
CA ALA A 13 -15.85 -5.60 -10.75
C ALA A 13 -15.18 -5.34 -12.11
N ASP A 14 -14.46 -4.22 -12.25
CA ASP A 14 -13.71 -3.86 -13.45
C ASP A 14 -12.25 -4.40 -13.40
N SER A 15 -11.93 -5.20 -12.38
CA SER A 15 -10.60 -5.76 -12.16
C SER A 15 -10.26 -6.90 -13.13
N TRP A 16 -8.96 -7.06 -13.37
CA TRP A 16 -8.39 -8.25 -14.03
C TRP A 16 -8.31 -9.48 -13.11
N ILE A 17 -8.70 -9.33 -11.84
CA ILE A 17 -8.78 -10.39 -10.82
C ILE A 17 -10.24 -10.66 -10.50
N LYS A 18 -10.60 -11.94 -10.30
CA LYS A 18 -11.97 -12.29 -9.97
C LYS A 18 -12.31 -11.89 -8.53
N PRO A 19 -13.56 -11.47 -8.23
CA PRO A 19 -13.97 -11.08 -6.88
C PRO A 19 -13.68 -12.11 -5.78
N GLU A 20 -13.78 -13.41 -6.09
CA GLU A 20 -13.51 -14.48 -5.11
C GLU A 20 -12.04 -14.52 -4.70
N GLU A 21 -11.13 -14.20 -5.63
CA GLU A 21 -9.69 -14.16 -5.36
C GLU A 21 -9.30 -12.91 -4.55
N ILE A 22 -10.00 -11.79 -4.76
CA ILE A 22 -9.84 -10.58 -3.94
C ILE A 22 -10.28 -10.87 -2.49
N ALA A 23 -11.42 -11.54 -2.32
CA ALA A 23 -11.92 -11.93 -1.00
C ALA A 23 -11.02 -12.98 -0.30
N GLY A 24 -10.31 -13.80 -1.08
CA GLY A 24 -9.39 -14.83 -0.61
C GLY A 24 -7.98 -14.34 -0.28
N CYS A 25 -7.72 -13.03 -0.27
CA CYS A 25 -6.39 -12.51 0.07
C CYS A 25 -5.96 -12.93 1.49
N PRO A 26 -4.71 -13.35 1.70
CA PRO A 26 -4.23 -13.79 3.00
C PRO A 26 -4.31 -12.67 4.06
N THR A 27 -4.82 -13.01 5.23
CA THR A 27 -4.93 -12.08 6.37
C THR A 27 -3.70 -12.11 7.27
N GLU A 28 -2.97 -13.22 7.27
CA GLU A 28 -1.73 -13.39 8.03
C GLU A 28 -0.51 -12.95 7.21
N LYS A 29 0.61 -12.68 7.90
CA LYS A 29 1.89 -12.34 7.26
C LYS A 29 2.38 -13.47 6.36
N GLU A 30 2.23 -14.73 6.80
CA GLU A 30 2.68 -15.91 6.07
C GLU A 30 2.07 -15.97 4.67
N LEU A 31 2.95 -15.87 3.67
CA LEU A 31 2.56 -15.88 2.28
C LEU A 31 2.31 -17.32 1.81
N PRO A 32 1.14 -17.64 1.21
CA PRO A 32 0.88 -18.94 0.61
C PRO A 32 1.86 -19.28 -0.52
N GLU A 33 2.10 -20.58 -0.74
CA GLU A 33 3.13 -21.06 -1.67
C GLU A 33 2.90 -20.57 -3.12
N GLU A 34 1.64 -20.45 -3.54
CA GLU A 34 1.25 -19.98 -4.87
C GLU A 34 1.61 -18.51 -5.14
N PHE A 35 1.91 -17.73 -4.10
CA PHE A 35 2.36 -16.34 -4.22
C PHE A 35 3.88 -16.19 -4.00
N ARG A 36 4.57 -17.25 -3.56
CA ARG A 36 6.02 -17.20 -3.31
C ARG A 36 6.79 -17.18 -4.61
N TYR A 37 7.47 -16.07 -4.85
CA TYR A 37 8.32 -15.92 -6.02
C TYR A 37 9.67 -16.62 -5.82
N ASN A 38 9.99 -17.56 -6.70
CA ASN A 38 11.26 -18.28 -6.67
C ASN A 38 12.18 -17.78 -7.79
N ILE A 39 13.09 -16.86 -7.43
CA ILE A 39 14.06 -16.27 -8.36
C ILE A 39 14.96 -17.34 -9.00
N ARG A 40 15.36 -18.37 -8.24
CA ARG A 40 16.21 -19.45 -8.77
C ARG A 40 15.45 -20.26 -9.82
N ARG A 41 14.20 -20.63 -9.54
CA ARG A 41 13.35 -21.37 -10.47
C ARG A 41 13.08 -20.56 -11.73
N ARG A 42 12.75 -19.27 -11.63
CA ARG A 42 12.59 -18.39 -12.82
C ARG A 42 13.80 -18.43 -13.76
N LYS A 43 15.01 -18.52 -13.23
CA LYS A 43 16.24 -18.55 -14.04
C LYS A 43 16.51 -19.90 -14.71
N LEU A 44 15.98 -20.99 -14.17
CA LEU A 44 16.32 -22.36 -14.56
C LEU A 44 15.20 -23.09 -15.30
N ASP A 45 13.96 -22.68 -15.06
CA ASP A 45 12.74 -23.32 -15.57
C ASP A 45 12.02 -22.33 -16.50
N PRO A 46 12.14 -22.49 -17.84
CA PRO A 46 11.46 -21.64 -18.82
C PRO A 46 9.93 -21.69 -18.74
N GLU A 47 9.36 -22.75 -18.13
CA GLU A 47 7.92 -22.90 -17.94
C GLU A 47 7.44 -22.30 -16.61
N TYR A 48 8.36 -21.80 -15.77
CA TYR A 48 8.00 -21.17 -14.51
C TYR A 48 7.16 -19.92 -14.73
N THR A 49 5.88 -20.04 -14.40
CA THR A 49 4.96 -18.92 -14.40
C THR A 49 5.17 -18.09 -13.13
N LYS A 50 5.53 -16.82 -13.31
CA LYS A 50 5.70 -15.89 -12.20
C LYS A 50 4.36 -15.74 -11.45
N PRO A 51 4.33 -15.88 -10.12
CA PRO A 51 3.11 -15.72 -9.35
C PRO A 51 2.64 -14.27 -9.41
N ARG A 52 1.34 -14.05 -9.17
CA ARG A 52 0.80 -12.69 -9.08
C ARG A 52 1.38 -11.98 -7.86
N LYS A 53 1.61 -10.67 -7.98
CA LYS A 53 2.17 -9.85 -6.91
C LYS A 53 1.07 -9.41 -5.96
N LEU A 54 1.30 -9.62 -4.66
CA LEU A 54 0.55 -9.05 -3.54
C LEU A 54 1.43 -8.03 -2.80
N PHE A 55 0.78 -7.11 -2.10
CA PHE A 55 1.40 -6.12 -1.22
C PHE A 55 0.87 -6.27 0.19
N TYR A 56 1.76 -6.27 1.18
CA TYR A 56 1.43 -6.36 2.60
C TYR A 56 1.50 -4.99 3.24
N GLY A 57 0.45 -4.60 3.97
CA GLY A 57 0.37 -3.27 4.55
C GLY A 57 -0.97 -2.90 5.15
N LEU A 58 -1.15 -1.60 5.39
CA LEU A 58 -2.35 -1.01 5.98
C LEU A 58 -3.16 -0.27 4.91
N GLY A 59 -4.48 -0.43 4.95
CA GLY A 59 -5.39 0.27 4.05
C GLY A 59 -5.69 1.67 4.57
N VAL A 60 -5.71 2.66 3.68
CA VAL A 60 -5.91 4.07 4.01
C VAL A 60 -6.82 4.74 2.99
N ASP A 61 -7.59 5.73 3.42
CA ASP A 61 -8.42 6.57 2.55
C ASP A 61 -7.76 7.93 2.31
N ILE A 62 -8.15 8.63 1.23
CA ILE A 62 -7.55 9.95 0.97
C ILE A 62 -7.79 10.95 2.11
N GLN A 63 -8.90 10.78 2.84
CA GLN A 63 -9.21 11.65 3.97
C GLN A 63 -8.17 11.47 5.09
N ASP A 64 -7.63 10.26 5.27
CA ASP A 64 -6.58 10.00 6.24
C ASP A 64 -5.31 10.78 5.88
N PHE A 65 -4.95 10.85 4.58
CA PHE A 65 -3.83 11.67 4.10
C PHE A 65 -4.02 13.16 4.36
N LEU A 66 -5.23 13.68 4.11
CA LEU A 66 -5.55 15.08 4.37
C LEU A 66 -5.45 15.43 5.85
N ASP A 67 -6.02 14.58 6.69
CA ASP A 67 -6.05 14.78 8.14
C ASP A 67 -4.64 14.67 8.70
N TYR A 68 -3.83 13.74 8.20
CA TYR A 68 -2.42 13.62 8.51
C TYR A 68 -1.67 14.89 8.13
N HIS A 69 -1.72 15.29 6.85
CA HIS A 69 -0.99 16.45 6.32
C HIS A 69 -1.26 17.71 7.14
N LYS A 70 -2.54 17.95 7.46
CA LYS A 70 -2.98 19.07 8.29
C LYS A 70 -2.48 18.97 9.73
N ARG A 71 -2.59 17.80 10.36
CA ARG A 71 -2.23 17.59 11.78
C ARG A 71 -0.74 17.76 12.01
N HIS A 72 0.07 17.28 11.07
CA HIS A 72 1.54 17.36 11.13
C HIS A 72 2.10 18.63 10.46
N GLN A 73 1.24 19.54 10.02
CA GLN A 73 1.60 20.84 9.44
C GLN A 73 2.63 20.72 8.30
N LEU A 74 2.45 19.71 7.44
CA LEU A 74 3.36 19.46 6.33
C LEU A 74 3.31 20.63 5.32
N PRO A 75 4.38 20.81 4.52
CA PRO A 75 4.43 21.87 3.52
C PRO A 75 3.21 21.86 2.60
N LEU A 76 2.67 23.05 2.32
CA LEU A 76 1.55 23.19 1.42
C LEU A 76 1.99 22.95 -0.03
N PRO A 77 1.14 22.34 -0.87
CA PRO A 77 1.42 22.20 -2.29
C PRO A 77 1.65 23.55 -2.95
N PRO A 78 2.59 23.63 -3.91
CA PRO A 78 2.76 24.83 -4.71
C PRO A 78 1.48 25.12 -5.50
N PRO A 79 1.30 26.37 -5.98
CA PRO A 79 0.20 26.68 -6.89
C PRO A 79 0.31 25.82 -8.15
N VAL A 80 -0.62 24.89 -8.33
CA VAL A 80 -0.69 24.00 -9.49
C VAL A 80 -1.99 24.20 -10.25
N GLU A 81 -1.94 24.04 -11.57
CA GLU A 81 -3.11 24.24 -12.44
C GLU A 81 -4.12 23.10 -12.33
N ARG A 82 -3.64 21.87 -12.08
CA ARG A 82 -4.47 20.67 -12.02
C ARG A 82 -4.66 20.21 -10.59
N ARG A 83 -5.92 20.04 -10.18
CA ARG A 83 -6.27 19.55 -8.83
C ARG A 83 -5.67 18.19 -8.50
N ALA A 84 -5.56 17.29 -9.49
CA ALA A 84 -4.91 16.00 -9.29
C ALA A 84 -3.48 16.13 -8.73
N GLN A 85 -2.73 17.12 -9.20
CA GLN A 85 -1.36 17.38 -8.74
C GLN A 85 -1.29 17.87 -7.29
N VAL A 86 -2.37 18.48 -6.78
CA VAL A 86 -2.48 18.85 -5.36
C VAL A 86 -2.52 17.59 -4.49
N TRP A 87 -3.28 16.57 -4.94
CA TRP A 87 -3.40 15.30 -4.23
C TRP A 87 -2.08 14.54 -4.23
N ASP A 88 -1.45 14.43 -5.39
CA ASP A 88 -0.14 13.77 -5.52
C ASP A 88 0.88 14.41 -4.56
N TYR A 89 0.96 15.74 -4.54
CA TYR A 89 1.87 16.45 -3.62
C TYR A 89 1.57 16.17 -2.14
N ILE A 90 0.29 16.16 -1.75
CA ILE A 90 -0.10 15.89 -0.37
C ILE A 90 0.28 14.45 0.01
N MET A 91 -0.03 13.48 -0.86
CA MET A 91 0.29 12.07 -0.62
C MET A 91 1.80 11.86 -0.56
N ASP A 92 2.57 12.43 -1.49
CA ASP A 92 4.04 12.35 -1.50
C ASP A 92 4.63 12.93 -0.22
N ALA A 93 4.20 14.13 0.20
CA ALA A 93 4.69 14.75 1.43
C ALA A 93 4.40 13.91 2.69
N VAL A 94 3.23 13.26 2.74
CA VAL A 94 2.87 12.35 3.84
C VAL A 94 3.72 11.08 3.80
N MET A 95 3.92 10.48 2.62
CA MET A 95 4.72 9.27 2.46
C MET A 95 6.20 9.51 2.78
N ASP A 96 6.76 10.66 2.40
CA ASP A 96 8.12 11.07 2.74
C ASP A 96 8.29 11.23 4.26
N ASP A 97 7.38 11.96 4.91
CA ASP A 97 7.42 12.18 6.35
C ASP A 97 7.23 10.89 7.15
N LEU A 98 6.35 9.99 6.70
CA LEU A 98 6.17 8.66 7.29
C LEU A 98 7.41 7.78 7.12
N SER A 99 7.96 7.71 5.90
CA SER A 99 9.13 6.90 5.61
C SER A 99 10.34 7.37 6.42
N ALA A 100 10.52 8.70 6.54
CA ALA A 100 11.53 9.30 7.40
C ALA A 100 11.28 8.95 8.89
N GLY A 101 10.02 9.01 9.33
CA GLY A 101 9.64 8.64 10.70
C GLY A 101 9.88 7.17 11.04
N CYS A 102 9.68 6.28 10.07
CA CYS A 102 9.89 4.84 10.23
C CYS A 102 11.36 4.41 10.00
N ASN A 103 12.19 5.30 9.44
CA ASN A 103 13.50 4.95 8.87
C ASN A 103 13.40 3.76 7.89
N PHE A 104 12.32 3.71 7.11
CA PHE A 104 12.01 2.62 6.19
C PHE A 104 11.29 3.17 4.96
N GLU A 105 11.63 2.68 3.77
CA GLU A 105 11.03 3.12 2.52
C GLU A 105 9.63 2.49 2.36
N LEU A 106 8.59 3.26 2.64
CA LEU A 106 7.20 2.82 2.49
C LEU A 106 6.71 3.02 1.05
N ARG A 107 5.84 2.13 0.58
CA ARG A 107 5.24 2.23 -0.76
C ARG A 107 3.76 2.56 -0.68
N LEU A 108 3.33 3.53 -1.47
CA LEU A 108 1.92 3.81 -1.69
C LEU A 108 1.41 3.00 -2.89
N ILE A 109 0.42 2.16 -2.65
CA ILE A 109 -0.19 1.29 -3.67
C ILE A 109 -1.67 1.64 -3.79
N LEU A 110 -2.21 1.53 -5.00
CA LEU A 110 -3.65 1.53 -5.26
C LEU A 110 -4.13 0.07 -5.17
N PRO A 111 -4.78 -0.38 -4.08
CA PRO A 111 -5.18 -1.77 -3.92
C PRO A 111 -6.51 -2.07 -4.63
N LEU A 112 -6.71 -3.34 -4.97
CA LEU A 112 -8.04 -3.88 -5.27
C LEU A 112 -8.79 -4.11 -3.97
N SER A 113 -9.47 -3.07 -3.48
CA SER A 113 -10.28 -3.14 -2.28
C SER A 113 -11.50 -2.21 -2.37
N PRO A 114 -12.69 -2.66 -1.97
CA PRO A 114 -13.84 -1.76 -1.84
C PRO A 114 -13.73 -0.84 -0.61
N HIS A 115 -12.82 -1.14 0.32
CA HIS A 115 -12.76 -0.50 1.63
C HIS A 115 -11.76 0.65 1.73
N TYR A 116 -10.75 0.67 0.86
CA TYR A 116 -9.63 1.61 0.95
C TYR A 116 -9.35 2.24 -0.41
N ASP A 117 -9.04 3.53 -0.41
CA ASP A 117 -8.54 4.21 -1.60
C ASP A 117 -7.09 3.80 -1.92
N TYR A 118 -6.25 3.61 -0.90
CA TYR A 118 -4.83 3.29 -1.03
C TYR A 118 -4.37 2.27 0.03
N MET A 119 -3.15 1.79 -0.13
CA MET A 119 -2.45 0.96 0.84
C MET A 119 -1.04 1.52 1.05
N ILE A 120 -0.64 1.64 2.31
CA ILE A 120 0.75 1.87 2.70
C ILE A 120 1.38 0.50 2.94
N SER A 121 2.29 0.11 2.05
CA SER A 121 2.87 -1.22 2.01
C SER A 121 4.32 -1.22 2.48
N LEU A 122 4.66 -2.24 3.28
CA LEU A 122 6.02 -2.57 3.69
C LEU A 122 6.66 -3.57 2.72
N TYR A 123 5.91 -4.61 2.35
CA TYR A 123 6.43 -5.70 1.55
C TYR A 123 5.65 -5.92 0.28
N ASP A 124 6.36 -6.43 -0.70
CA ASP A 124 5.74 -7.17 -1.78
C ASP A 124 6.09 -8.65 -1.75
N SER A 125 5.11 -9.48 -2.13
CA SER A 125 5.20 -10.94 -2.09
C SER A 125 6.37 -11.54 -2.88
N TRP A 126 6.91 -10.79 -3.84
CA TRP A 126 8.01 -11.30 -4.67
C TRP A 126 9.35 -11.16 -3.97
N TYR A 127 9.51 -10.14 -3.13
CA TYR A 127 10.78 -9.83 -2.48
C TYR A 127 10.75 -9.95 -0.96
N ILE A 128 9.62 -10.31 -0.34
CA ILE A 128 9.52 -10.47 1.12
C ILE A 128 10.64 -11.34 1.70
N SER A 129 11.00 -12.46 1.07
CA SER A 129 12.10 -13.34 1.54
C SER A 129 13.48 -12.69 1.65
N VAL A 130 13.68 -11.50 1.08
CA VAL A 130 14.93 -10.74 1.14
C VAL A 130 14.76 -9.31 1.68
N GLN A 131 13.52 -8.87 1.93
CA GLN A 131 13.17 -7.53 2.43
C GLN A 131 12.51 -7.57 3.81
N GLU A 132 12.14 -8.75 4.29
CA GLU A 132 11.52 -8.96 5.59
C GLU A 132 12.44 -8.40 6.69
N LEU A 133 11.88 -7.49 7.47
CA LEU A 133 12.50 -6.95 8.68
C LEU A 133 12.45 -7.99 9.79
N GLU A 134 13.30 -7.80 10.81
CA GLU A 134 13.13 -8.54 12.06
C GLU A 134 11.76 -8.18 12.70
N ASP A 135 11.20 -9.10 13.48
CA ASP A 135 9.82 -8.96 13.99
C ASP A 135 9.61 -7.68 14.82
N ASP A 136 10.62 -7.26 15.58
CA ASP A 136 10.58 -6.03 16.39
C ASP A 136 10.69 -4.75 15.54
N GLU A 137 11.55 -4.76 14.52
CA GLU A 137 11.65 -3.66 13.56
C GLU A 137 10.34 -3.48 12.77
N GLU A 138 9.73 -4.58 12.33
CA GLU A 138 8.44 -4.56 11.64
C GLU A 138 7.30 -4.04 12.55
N GLU A 139 7.24 -4.54 13.79
CA GLU A 139 6.27 -4.07 14.77
C GLU A 139 6.42 -2.57 15.02
N ASP A 140 7.67 -2.09 15.14
CA ASP A 140 7.98 -0.67 15.33
C ASP A 140 7.54 0.19 14.14
N VAL A 141 7.78 -0.25 12.89
CA VAL A 141 7.31 0.46 11.69
C VAL A 141 5.78 0.56 11.69
N PHE A 142 5.07 -0.55 11.91
CA PHE A 142 3.60 -0.51 11.95
C PHE A 142 3.07 0.32 13.11
N ARG A 143 3.72 0.29 14.28
CA ARG A 143 3.38 1.14 15.42
C ARG A 143 3.50 2.61 15.04
N ILE A 144 4.61 3.03 14.42
CA ILE A 144 4.83 4.41 14.01
C ILE A 144 3.76 4.87 13.01
N ILE A 145 3.45 4.06 11.98
CA ILE A 145 2.40 4.39 11.00
C ILE A 145 1.06 4.59 11.74
N LYS A 146 0.68 3.65 12.60
CA LYS A 146 -0.57 3.68 13.36
C LYS A 146 -0.68 4.89 14.29
N GLU A 147 0.38 5.21 15.02
CA GLU A 147 0.42 6.35 15.94
C GLU A 147 0.35 7.68 15.20
N ARG A 148 1.07 7.82 14.09
CA ARG A 148 1.11 9.08 13.34
C ARG A 148 -0.20 9.36 12.60
N PHE A 149 -0.85 8.33 12.04
CA PHE A 149 -2.18 8.46 11.42
C PHE A 149 -3.33 8.54 12.43
N GLY A 150 -3.28 7.76 13.52
CA GLY A 150 -4.38 7.63 14.47
C GLY A 150 -5.54 6.80 13.91
N SER A 151 -6.75 7.03 14.45
CA SER A 151 -7.97 6.33 14.03
C SER A 151 -8.40 6.75 12.61
N PRO A 152 -8.85 5.83 11.74
CA PRO A 152 -9.15 4.41 12.02
C PRO A 152 -7.96 3.46 11.81
N ILE A 153 -6.84 3.93 11.26
CA ILE A 153 -5.68 3.10 10.90
C ILE A 153 -5.08 2.39 12.12
N ALA A 154 -5.09 3.05 13.29
CA ALA A 154 -4.53 2.53 14.53
C ALA A 154 -5.08 1.15 14.96
N THR A 155 -6.32 0.81 14.57
CA THR A 155 -6.97 -0.47 14.96
C THR A 155 -6.85 -1.56 13.89
N GLN A 156 -6.28 -1.24 12.72
CA GLN A 156 -6.15 -2.20 11.63
C GLN A 156 -5.06 -3.23 11.91
N LYS A 157 -5.27 -4.44 11.37
CA LYS A 157 -4.19 -5.42 11.16
C LYS A 157 -3.68 -5.28 9.72
N PRO A 158 -2.36 -5.34 9.51
CA PRO A 158 -1.82 -5.40 8.16
C PRO A 158 -2.26 -6.70 7.47
N ARG A 159 -2.44 -6.63 6.15
CA ARG A 159 -2.92 -7.75 5.32
C ARG A 159 -2.37 -7.66 3.91
N TRP A 160 -2.49 -8.75 3.17
CA TRP A 160 -2.16 -8.78 1.76
C TRP A 160 -3.30 -8.26 0.90
N LEU A 161 -2.99 -7.47 -0.13
CA LEU A 161 -3.94 -7.05 -1.16
C LEU A 161 -3.27 -7.09 -2.54
N PHE A 162 -4.07 -7.33 -3.58
CA PHE A 162 -3.62 -7.16 -4.96
C PHE A 162 -3.57 -5.68 -5.35
N PRO A 163 -2.65 -5.28 -6.23
CA PRO A 163 -2.68 -3.94 -6.83
C PRO A 163 -3.81 -3.83 -7.88
N TYR A 164 -4.36 -2.64 -8.05
CA TYR A 164 -5.33 -2.33 -9.11
C TYR A 164 -4.70 -2.48 -10.49
N ALA A 165 -3.56 -1.84 -10.71
CA ALA A 165 -2.81 -2.01 -11.94
C ALA A 165 -2.19 -3.41 -11.96
N ARG A 166 -2.30 -4.09 -13.11
CA ARG A 166 -1.51 -5.29 -13.35
C ARG A 166 -0.05 -4.87 -13.44
N ASP A 167 0.77 -5.30 -12.49
CA ASP A 167 2.22 -5.11 -12.59
C ASP A 167 2.69 -5.73 -13.92
N GLN A 168 3.21 -4.89 -14.80
CA GLN A 168 3.99 -5.31 -15.95
C GLN A 168 5.44 -5.30 -15.47
N ASP A 169 6.06 -6.48 -15.48
CA ASP A 169 7.50 -6.66 -15.27
C ASP A 169 8.31 -5.88 -16.31
#